data_AF-A0A7Y2DU00-F1
#
_entry.id   AF-A0A7Y2DU00-F1
#
_cell.length_a   1.000
_cell.length_b   1.000
_cell.length_c   1.000
_cell.angle_alpha   90.00
_cell.angle_beta   90.00
_cell.angle_gamma   90.00
#
_symmetry.space_group_name_H-M   'P 1'
#
loop_
_entity.id
_entity.type
_entity.pdbx_description
1 polymer ?
#
loop_
_entity_poly.entity_id
_entity_poly.type
_entity_poly.pdbx_seq_one_letter_code
_entity_poly.pdbx_strand_id
1 'polypeptide(L)'
;MLANRVQVIPAIMLDTPHGKQQLQIQCHQATGYWLYEEAFNEAPTGDHYTNSSLFEATEMMTNLARYGKKLSPPAMGSLNIASGTVLIFTDQQNTAKHSCVINGAGNIGGYNQQSWFSSTGIANSFTTHATGDIRWRNRLRKHKVKLNSQNSKGNLVAVESARAVSFFKHNFVYRFE
;
A
#
# COMPACT_ATOMS: atom_id res chain seq x y z
N MET A 1 -15.44 -5.21 -2.78
CA MET A 1 -14.74 -5.01 -1.49
C MET A 1 -13.26 -5.01 -1.81
N LEU A 2 -12.51 -3.97 -1.39
CA LEU A 2 -11.10 -3.81 -1.73
C LEU A 2 -10.26 -5.08 -1.47
N ALA A 3 -10.56 -5.81 -0.40
CA ALA A 3 -9.91 -7.08 -0.03
C ALA A 3 -9.84 -8.11 -1.17
N ASN A 4 -10.85 -8.13 -2.05
CA ASN A 4 -10.96 -9.06 -3.18
C ASN A 4 -10.14 -8.63 -4.39
N ARG A 5 -9.68 -7.37 -4.42
CA ARG A 5 -8.79 -6.84 -5.47
C ARG A 5 -7.32 -7.12 -5.17
N VAL A 6 -6.99 -7.46 -3.92
CA VAL A 6 -5.60 -7.64 -3.46
C VAL A 6 -5.03 -8.97 -3.96
N GLN A 7 -4.48 -8.93 -5.16
CA GLN A 7 -3.84 -10.06 -5.83
C GLN A 7 -2.65 -9.59 -6.68
N VAL A 8 -1.90 -10.54 -7.24
CA VAL A 8 -0.83 -10.23 -8.19
C VAL A 8 -1.41 -9.40 -9.34
N ILE A 9 -0.83 -8.24 -9.58
CA ILE A 9 -1.22 -7.39 -10.70
C ILE A 9 -0.51 -7.92 -11.96
N PRO A 10 -1.24 -8.20 -13.05
CA PRO A 10 -0.64 -8.64 -14.31
C PRO A 10 0.43 -7.67 -14.80
N ALA A 11 1.37 -8.15 -15.62
CA ALA A 11 2.38 -7.29 -16.21
C ALA A 11 1.73 -6.17 -17.04
N ILE A 12 1.92 -4.90 -16.63
CA ILE A 12 1.57 -3.76 -17.47
C ILE A 12 2.73 -3.45 -18.40
N MET A 13 2.42 -3.39 -19.69
CA MET A 13 3.35 -2.95 -20.73
C MET A 13 3.07 -1.48 -21.03
N LEU A 14 4.13 -0.67 -21.01
CA LEU A 14 4.13 0.72 -21.44
C LEU A 14 4.68 0.81 -22.85
N ASP A 15 4.02 1.58 -23.71
CA ASP A 15 4.60 1.99 -24.98
C ASP A 15 5.53 3.18 -24.74
N THR A 16 6.81 3.03 -25.10
CA THR A 16 7.83 4.06 -24.99
C THR A 16 8.40 4.37 -26.38
N PRO A 17 9.11 5.51 -26.58
CA PRO A 17 9.81 5.79 -27.83
C PRO A 17 10.83 4.70 -28.25
N HIS A 18 11.24 3.84 -27.31
CA HIS A 18 12.20 2.76 -27.52
C HIS A 18 11.55 1.35 -27.55
N GLY A 19 10.21 1.27 -27.60
CA GLY A 19 9.45 0.02 -27.66
C GLY A 19 8.64 -0.27 -26.39
N LYS A 20 8.14 -1.51 -26.27
CA LYS A 20 7.33 -1.94 -25.12
C LYS A 20 8.21 -2.27 -23.92
N GLN A 21 7.98 -1.58 -22.80
CA GLN A 21 8.68 -1.83 -21.54
C GLN A 21 7.69 -2.33 -20.48
N GLN A 22 8.06 -3.39 -19.75
CA GLN A 22 7.27 -3.81 -18.61
C GLN A 22 7.46 -2.83 -17.44
N LEU A 23 6.37 -2.32 -16.90
CA LEU A 23 6.42 -1.48 -15.72
C LEU A 23 6.72 -2.32 -14.47
N GLN A 24 7.70 -1.86 -13.69
CA GLN A 24 8.00 -2.42 -12.38
C GLN A 24 7.05 -1.82 -11.34
N ILE A 25 6.10 -2.63 -10.87
CA ILE A 25 5.06 -2.18 -9.93
C ILE A 25 5.63 -2.05 -8.53
N GLN A 26 5.55 -0.85 -7.96
CA GLN A 26 5.94 -0.57 -6.58
C GLN A 26 4.75 -0.67 -5.61
N CYS A 27 5.05 -0.72 -4.31
CA CYS A 27 4.04 -0.90 -3.25
C CYS A 27 2.90 0.13 -3.26
N HIS A 28 3.23 1.41 -3.43
CA HIS A 28 2.24 2.50 -3.49
C HIS A 28 1.40 2.44 -4.75
N GLN A 29 2.02 2.12 -5.89
CA GLN A 29 1.33 1.95 -7.18
C GLN A 29 0.34 0.78 -7.11
N ALA A 30 0.77 -0.38 -6.61
CA ALA A 30 -0.10 -1.54 -6.43
C ALA A 30 -1.30 -1.24 -5.52
N THR A 31 -1.09 -0.49 -4.44
CA THR A 31 -2.18 -0.08 -3.53
C THR A 31 -3.15 0.87 -4.24
N GLY A 32 -2.62 1.87 -4.98
CA GLY A 32 -3.42 2.80 -5.78
C GLY A 32 -4.25 2.10 -6.84
N TYR A 33 -3.72 1.02 -7.43
CA TYR A 33 -4.46 0.20 -8.39
C TYR A 33 -5.64 -0.54 -7.82
N TRP A 34 -5.45 -1.27 -6.72
CA TRP A 34 -6.58 -1.95 -6.10
C TRP A 34 -7.66 -0.95 -5.65
N LEU A 35 -7.25 0.25 -5.22
CA LEU A 35 -8.16 1.34 -4.92
C LEU A 35 -8.88 1.89 -6.15
N TYR A 36 -8.18 2.05 -7.29
CA TYR A 36 -8.78 2.42 -8.57
C TYR A 36 -9.83 1.39 -8.99
N GLU A 37 -9.45 0.10 -9.02
CA GLU A 37 -10.36 -0.98 -9.42
C GLU A 37 -11.59 -1.06 -8.52
N GLU A 38 -11.42 -0.88 -7.21
CA GLU A 38 -12.54 -0.88 -6.28
C GLU A 38 -13.40 0.40 -6.42
N ALA A 39 -12.78 1.54 -6.71
CA ALA A 39 -13.49 2.81 -6.85
C ALA A 39 -14.33 2.86 -8.13
N PHE A 40 -13.75 2.45 -9.26
CA PHE A 40 -14.34 2.63 -10.59
C PHE A 40 -14.84 1.32 -11.21
N ASN A 41 -14.60 0.19 -10.55
CA ASN A 41 -14.98 -1.14 -11.04
C ASN A 41 -14.39 -1.47 -12.42
N GLU A 42 -13.17 -1.00 -12.68
CA GLU A 42 -12.43 -1.15 -13.94
C GLU A 42 -10.96 -1.46 -13.65
N ALA A 43 -10.34 -2.35 -14.42
CA ALA A 43 -8.90 -2.62 -14.33
C ALA A 43 -8.09 -1.46 -14.96
N PRO A 44 -7.04 -0.95 -14.30
CA PRO A 44 -6.22 0.11 -14.87
C PRO A 44 -5.42 -0.40 -16.09
N THR A 45 -5.38 0.41 -17.14
CA THR A 45 -4.59 0.21 -18.36
C THR A 45 -3.22 0.91 -18.27
N GLY A 46 -2.35 0.72 -19.26
CA GLY A 46 -1.06 1.42 -19.36
C GLY A 46 -1.20 2.96 -19.33
N ASP A 47 -2.21 3.50 -19.98
CA ASP A 47 -2.46 4.95 -20.04
C ASP A 47 -2.83 5.55 -18.68
N HIS A 48 -3.47 4.75 -17.81
CA HIS A 48 -3.74 5.16 -16.43
C HIS A 48 -2.43 5.44 -15.67
N TYR A 49 -1.30 4.87 -16.07
CA TYR A 49 -0.03 5.11 -15.37
C TYR A 49 0.75 6.31 -15.85
N THR A 50 0.74 6.56 -17.16
CA THR A 50 1.54 7.61 -17.76
C THR A 50 0.90 8.98 -17.53
N ASN A 51 -0.43 9.03 -17.42
CA ASN A 51 -1.20 10.29 -17.44
C ASN A 51 -2.09 10.53 -16.21
N SER A 52 -1.89 9.80 -15.10
CA SER A 52 -2.71 9.99 -13.89
C SER A 52 -1.90 10.17 -12.61
N SER A 53 -2.62 10.59 -11.57
CA SER A 53 -2.13 10.66 -10.19
C SER A 53 -1.56 9.34 -9.63
N LEU A 54 -1.70 8.20 -10.32
CA LEU A 54 -0.96 6.97 -10.02
C LEU A 54 0.56 7.12 -10.19
N PHE A 55 1.01 8.10 -10.97
CA PHE A 55 2.42 8.46 -11.07
C PHE A 55 2.92 9.07 -9.74
N GLU A 56 2.07 9.80 -9.04
CA GLU A 56 2.35 10.45 -7.74
C GLU A 56 1.90 9.57 -6.55
N ALA A 57 2.01 8.25 -6.68
CA ALA A 57 1.49 7.30 -5.70
C ALA A 57 1.98 7.55 -4.26
N THR A 58 3.22 8.02 -4.08
CA THR A 58 3.77 8.35 -2.75
C THR A 58 3.03 9.54 -2.10
N GLU A 59 2.76 10.60 -2.86
CA GLU A 59 2.03 11.75 -2.35
C GLU A 59 0.58 11.37 -2.03
N MET A 60 -0.05 10.60 -2.91
CA MET A 60 -1.40 10.10 -2.70
C MET A 60 -1.52 9.27 -1.42
N MET A 61 -0.60 8.32 -1.19
CA MET A 61 -0.58 7.52 0.04
C MET A 61 -0.26 8.38 1.27
N THR A 62 0.60 9.39 1.13
CA THR A 62 0.89 10.35 2.21
C THR A 62 -0.35 11.14 2.61
N ASN A 63 -1.13 11.61 1.65
CA ASN A 63 -2.38 12.33 1.89
C ASN A 63 -3.46 11.41 2.45
N LEU A 64 -3.60 10.20 1.90
CA LEU A 64 -4.52 9.18 2.38
C LEU A 64 -4.26 8.81 3.86
N ALA A 65 -2.99 8.73 4.28
CA ALA A 65 -2.63 8.43 5.66
C ALA A 65 -3.18 9.44 6.68
N ARG A 66 -3.47 10.68 6.26
CA ARG A 66 -4.07 11.70 7.15
C ARG A 66 -5.50 11.35 7.58
N TYR A 67 -6.17 10.49 6.82
CA TYR A 67 -7.54 10.04 7.08
C TYR A 67 -7.63 8.75 7.90
N GLY A 68 -6.47 8.17 8.24
CA GLY A 68 -6.36 6.92 8.98
C GLY A 68 -6.12 7.07 10.47
N LYS A 69 -6.08 5.91 11.15
CA LYS A 69 -5.74 5.79 12.57
C LYS A 69 -4.33 5.21 12.72
N LYS A 70 -3.50 5.85 13.55
CA LYS A 70 -2.20 5.28 13.96
C LYS A 70 -2.43 4.02 14.79
N LEU A 71 -1.84 2.91 14.35
CA LEU A 71 -1.93 1.63 15.05
C LEU A 71 -0.86 1.51 16.12
N SER A 72 -1.13 0.76 17.17
CA SER A 72 -0.16 0.37 18.19
C SER A 72 0.13 -1.13 18.09
N PRO A 73 1.29 -1.59 18.60
CA PRO A 73 1.56 -3.02 18.66
C PRO A 73 0.42 -3.73 19.43
N PRO A 74 -0.05 -4.91 18.96
CA PRO A 74 -1.01 -5.69 19.71
C PRO A 74 -0.37 -6.19 21.02
N ALA A 75 -1.18 -6.39 22.06
CA ALA A 75 -0.69 -6.91 23.33
C ALA A 75 -0.06 -8.31 23.17
N MET A 76 -0.69 -9.15 22.35
CA MET A 76 -0.21 -10.47 21.95
C MET A 76 -0.61 -10.77 20.50
N GLY A 77 0.20 -11.58 19.81
CA GLY A 77 -0.13 -12.12 18.49
C GLY A 77 -0.23 -11.07 17.38
N SER A 78 -1.35 -11.14 16.66
CA SER A 78 -1.62 -10.41 15.41
C SER A 78 -2.53 -9.20 15.63
N LEU A 79 -2.52 -8.26 14.68
CA LEU A 79 -3.49 -7.16 14.68
C LEU A 79 -4.86 -7.69 14.24
N ASN A 80 -5.92 -7.36 14.99
CA ASN A 80 -7.29 -7.57 14.55
C ASN A 80 -7.75 -6.36 13.72
N ILE A 81 -7.72 -6.50 12.39
CA ILE A 81 -8.02 -5.44 11.42
C ILE A 81 -8.93 -6.02 10.35
N ALA A 82 -9.93 -5.24 9.94
CA ALA A 82 -10.86 -5.65 8.90
C ALA A 82 -10.17 -5.81 7.54
N SER A 83 -10.58 -6.82 6.78
CA SER A 83 -10.19 -6.98 5.37
C SER A 83 -10.53 -5.73 4.55
N GLY A 84 -9.67 -5.43 3.58
CA GLY A 84 -9.72 -4.21 2.77
C GLY A 84 -9.15 -2.97 3.46
N THR A 85 -8.68 -3.07 4.70
CA THR A 85 -7.97 -1.95 5.34
C THR A 85 -6.65 -1.69 4.64
N VAL A 86 -6.42 -0.43 4.24
CA VAL A 86 -5.13 0.01 3.71
C VAL A 86 -4.20 0.30 4.87
N LEU A 87 -3.02 -0.34 4.85
CA LEU A 87 -1.94 -0.10 5.79
C LEU A 87 -0.90 0.80 5.13
N ILE A 88 -0.51 1.87 5.81
CA ILE A 88 0.49 2.84 5.33
C ILE A 88 1.57 3.02 6.39
N PHE A 89 2.78 2.64 6.04
CA PHE A 89 3.97 2.87 6.84
C PHE A 89 4.51 4.25 6.48
N THR A 90 4.63 5.12 7.47
CA THR A 90 5.14 6.49 7.28
C THR A 90 6.46 6.68 7.99
N ASP A 91 7.29 7.61 7.52
CA ASP A 91 8.39 8.14 8.32
C ASP A 91 7.90 9.04 9.47
N GLN A 92 8.83 9.71 10.15
CA GLN A 92 8.52 10.60 11.26
C GLN A 92 7.81 11.89 10.84
N GLN A 93 8.03 12.32 9.60
CA GLN A 93 7.41 13.46 8.95
C GLN A 93 6.01 13.10 8.41
N ASN A 94 5.58 11.85 8.61
CA ASN A 94 4.35 11.25 8.10
C ASN A 94 4.32 11.10 6.57
N THR A 95 5.48 11.06 5.91
CA THR A 95 5.58 10.71 4.48
C THR A 95 5.44 9.21 4.32
N ALA A 96 4.59 8.75 3.40
CA ALA A 96 4.43 7.34 3.09
C ALA A 96 5.75 6.75 2.56
N LYS A 97 6.09 5.56 3.05
CA LYS A 97 7.29 4.80 2.67
C LYS A 97 6.96 3.39 2.17
N HIS A 98 5.85 2.83 2.64
CA HIS A 98 5.32 1.57 2.16
C HIS A 98 3.80 1.53 2.36
N SER A 99 3.08 0.90 1.44
CA SER A 99 1.66 0.64 1.60
C SER A 99 1.28 -0.75 1.12
N CYS A 100 0.27 -1.30 1.77
CA CYS A 100 -0.27 -2.63 1.52
C CYS A 100 -1.72 -2.69 2.01
N VAL A 101 -2.40 -3.81 1.78
CA VAL A 101 -3.82 -3.95 2.10
C VAL A 101 -4.07 -5.28 2.81
N ILE A 102 -4.98 -5.30 3.79
CA ILE A 102 -5.46 -6.56 4.35
C ILE A 102 -6.33 -7.27 3.32
N ASN A 103 -5.92 -8.44 2.83
CA ASN A 103 -6.64 -9.20 1.82
C ASN A 103 -7.84 -9.97 2.41
N GLY A 104 -8.57 -10.68 1.55
CA GLY A 104 -9.74 -11.48 1.95
C GLY A 104 -9.45 -12.61 2.94
N ALA A 105 -8.19 -13.03 3.07
CA ALA A 105 -7.76 -14.05 4.02
C ALA A 105 -7.30 -13.46 5.37
N GLY A 106 -7.37 -12.14 5.55
CA GLY A 106 -6.90 -11.46 6.77
C GLY A 106 -5.37 -11.26 6.83
N ASN A 107 -4.66 -11.55 5.75
CA ASN A 107 -3.22 -11.33 5.64
C ASN A 107 -2.92 -9.97 4.98
N ILE A 108 -1.71 -9.47 5.17
CA ILE A 108 -1.19 -8.29 4.49
C ILE A 108 -0.76 -8.70 3.08
N GLY A 109 -1.47 -8.25 2.06
CA GLY A 109 -1.07 -8.40 0.65
C GLY A 109 -0.48 -7.10 0.11
N GLY A 110 0.63 -7.19 -0.62
CA GLY A 110 1.35 -6.03 -1.11
C GLY A 110 2.54 -6.40 -1.99
N TYR A 111 3.02 -5.44 -2.76
CA TYR A 111 4.32 -5.54 -3.43
C TYR A 111 5.39 -5.11 -2.43
N ASN A 112 6.32 -5.99 -2.11
CA ASN A 112 7.19 -5.79 -0.95
C ASN A 112 8.55 -5.18 -1.32
N GLN A 113 9.09 -4.42 -0.36
CA GLN A 113 10.49 -4.00 -0.34
C GLN A 113 11.12 -4.56 0.94
N GLN A 114 12.40 -4.91 0.93
CA GLN A 114 12.99 -5.60 2.08
C GLN A 114 12.85 -4.79 3.38
N SER A 115 12.54 -5.49 4.49
CA SER A 115 12.64 -5.03 5.90
C SER A 115 11.37 -4.55 6.63
N TRP A 116 10.19 -4.52 6.01
CA TRP A 116 8.93 -4.15 6.69
C TRP A 116 8.34 -5.28 7.57
N PHE A 117 8.55 -6.52 7.13
CA PHE A 117 8.00 -7.74 7.75
C PHE A 117 9.12 -8.68 8.23
N SER A 118 8.88 -9.47 9.29
CA SER A 118 9.81 -10.49 9.79
C SER A 118 10.05 -11.61 8.78
N SER A 119 8.99 -12.11 8.16
CA SER A 119 9.04 -13.15 7.13
C SER A 119 9.69 -12.63 5.84
N THR A 120 10.37 -13.53 5.13
CA THR A 120 11.03 -13.21 3.87
C THR A 120 9.99 -12.87 2.80
N GLY A 121 10.17 -11.72 2.14
CA GLY A 121 9.46 -11.37 0.92
C GLY A 121 10.40 -11.32 -0.27
N ILE A 122 9.84 -11.40 -1.48
CA ILE A 122 10.58 -11.19 -2.72
C ILE A 122 10.51 -9.69 -3.03
N ALA A 123 11.68 -9.05 -3.15
CA ALA A 123 11.77 -7.63 -3.46
C ALA A 123 11.11 -7.34 -4.82
N ASN A 124 10.29 -6.30 -4.88
CA ASN A 124 9.54 -5.87 -6.07
C ASN A 124 8.52 -6.90 -6.61
N SER A 125 8.15 -7.89 -5.80
CA SER A 125 7.12 -8.86 -6.14
C SER A 125 5.98 -8.82 -5.12
N PHE A 126 4.82 -9.31 -5.57
CA PHE A 126 3.68 -9.51 -4.69
C PHE A 126 3.99 -10.59 -3.65
N THR A 127 3.74 -10.29 -2.38
CA THR A 127 3.83 -11.24 -1.27
C THR A 127 2.67 -11.06 -0.30
N THR A 128 2.43 -12.09 0.50
CA THR A 128 1.49 -12.05 1.62
C THR A 128 2.20 -12.30 2.93
N HIS A 129 1.87 -11.52 3.95
CA HIS A 129 2.45 -11.62 5.29
C HIS A 129 1.35 -11.68 6.35
N ALA A 130 1.59 -12.38 7.46
CA ALA A 130 0.69 -12.31 8.59
C ALA A 130 0.77 -10.92 9.24
N THR A 131 -0.31 -10.41 9.85
CA THR A 131 -0.23 -9.10 10.55
C THR A 131 0.70 -9.13 11.76
N GLY A 132 0.96 -10.32 12.32
CA GLY A 132 1.99 -10.54 13.33
C GLY A 132 3.43 -10.35 12.82
N ASP A 133 3.65 -10.35 11.50
CA ASP A 133 4.99 -10.16 10.93
C ASP A 133 5.45 -8.70 10.92
N ILE A 134 4.57 -7.75 11.26
CA ILE A 134 4.93 -6.33 11.30
C ILE A 134 6.03 -6.10 12.34
N ARG A 135 7.16 -5.53 11.89
CA ARG A 135 8.29 -5.25 12.76
C ARG A 135 8.06 -4.00 13.59
N TRP A 136 7.54 -4.16 14.81
CA TRP A 136 7.44 -3.08 15.79
C TRP A 136 8.82 -2.75 16.41
N ARG A 137 9.07 -1.47 16.72
CA ARG A 137 10.36 -1.06 17.29
C ARG A 137 10.51 -1.46 18.76
N ASN A 138 9.45 -1.31 19.55
CA ASN A 138 9.37 -1.73 20.95
C ASN A 138 7.87 -1.77 21.34
N ARG A 139 7.42 -2.84 22.01
CA ARG A 139 6.03 -2.97 22.49
C ARG A 139 5.61 -1.84 23.44
N LEU A 140 6.57 -1.21 24.13
CA LEU A 140 6.33 -0.07 25.03
C LEU A 140 6.23 1.29 24.30
N ARG A 141 6.74 1.39 23.06
CA ARG A 141 6.69 2.63 22.27
C ARG A 141 5.49 2.59 21.34
N LYS A 142 4.39 3.19 21.82
CA LYS A 142 3.13 3.30 21.08
C LYS A 142 3.37 3.82 19.66
N HIS A 143 2.77 3.14 18.68
CA HIS A 143 2.76 3.51 17.26
C HIS A 143 4.08 3.47 16.48
N LYS A 144 5.16 2.86 16.99
CA LYS A 144 6.45 2.85 16.29
C LYS A 144 6.77 1.53 15.61
N VAL A 145 6.91 1.57 14.29
CA VAL A 145 7.38 0.47 13.44
C VAL A 145 8.80 0.71 12.95
N LYS A 146 9.48 -0.37 12.56
CA LYS A 146 10.77 -0.36 11.88
C LYS A 146 10.52 -0.21 10.38
N LEU A 147 11.18 0.77 9.76
CA LEU A 147 11.02 1.04 8.33
C LEU A 147 12.06 0.34 7.45
N ASN A 148 13.21 0.01 8.01
CA ASN A 148 14.31 -0.62 7.29
C ASN A 148 15.19 -1.46 8.22
N SER A 149 16.13 -2.19 7.62
CA SER A 149 17.16 -2.98 8.33
C SER A 149 18.02 -2.12 9.27
N GLN A 150 18.15 -0.83 8.99
CA GLN A 150 18.88 0.16 9.80
C GLN A 150 18.06 0.68 11.00
N ASN A 151 16.91 0.08 11.32
CA ASN A 151 16.02 0.46 12.43
C ASN A 151 15.50 1.92 12.36
N SER A 152 15.34 2.48 11.15
CA SER A 152 14.68 3.77 10.99
C SER A 152 13.27 3.72 11.57
N LYS A 153 12.89 4.79 12.27
CA LYS A 153 11.61 4.89 12.99
C LYS A 153 10.53 5.52 12.14
N GLY A 154 9.34 4.94 12.20
CA GLY A 154 8.16 5.56 11.64
C GLY A 154 6.88 5.16 12.34
N ASN A 155 5.76 5.32 11.66
CA ASN A 155 4.44 4.98 12.16
C ASN A 155 3.73 4.02 11.21
N LEU A 156 2.77 3.26 11.74
CA LEU A 156 1.82 2.49 10.93
C LEU A 156 0.44 3.13 11.07
N VAL A 157 -0.16 3.43 9.93
CA VAL A 157 -1.50 3.99 9.82
C VAL A 157 -2.41 2.98 9.14
N ALA A 158 -3.61 2.80 9.68
CA ALA A 158 -4.69 2.04 9.04
C ALA A 158 -5.77 2.97 8.54
N VAL A 159 -6.16 2.80 7.28
CA VAL A 159 -7.30 3.50 6.66
C VAL A 159 -8.34 2.47 6.25
N GLU A 160 -9.54 2.60 6.78
CA GLU A 160 -10.66 1.70 6.46
C GLU A 160 -10.99 1.74 4.97
N SER A 161 -11.39 0.58 4.42
CA SER A 161 -11.62 0.40 2.98
C SER A 161 -12.54 1.46 2.38
N ALA A 162 -13.72 1.67 2.98
CA ALA A 162 -14.69 2.65 2.47
C ALA A 162 -14.12 4.07 2.42
N ARG A 163 -13.33 4.45 3.43
CA ARG A 163 -12.68 5.77 3.48
C ARG A 163 -11.57 5.89 2.45
N ALA A 164 -10.77 4.84 2.26
CA ALA A 164 -9.72 4.83 1.26
C ALA A 164 -10.27 4.91 -0.17
N VAL A 165 -11.31 4.14 -0.47
CA VAL A 165 -12.02 4.17 -1.76
C VAL A 165 -12.66 5.52 -1.99
N SER A 166 -13.33 6.09 -0.98
CA SER A 166 -13.91 7.43 -1.08
C SER A 166 -12.86 8.50 -1.33
N PHE A 167 -11.75 8.48 -0.58
CA PHE A 167 -10.63 9.40 -0.82
C PHE A 167 -10.14 9.31 -2.26
N PHE A 168 -9.96 8.08 -2.76
CA PHE A 168 -9.50 7.85 -4.12
C PHE A 168 -10.47 8.43 -5.15
N LYS A 169 -11.78 8.17 -5.04
CA LYS A 169 -12.80 8.74 -5.94
C LYS A 169 -12.76 10.26 -6.07
N HIS A 170 -12.47 10.97 -4.99
CA HIS A 170 -12.50 12.44 -4.97
C HIS A 170 -11.17 13.08 -5.38
N ASN A 171 -10.06 12.35 -5.25
CA ASN A 171 -8.72 12.89 -5.51
C ASN A 171 -8.09 12.31 -6.78
N PHE A 172 -8.70 11.28 -7.36
CA PHE A 172 -8.25 10.71 -8.61
C PHE A 172 -8.66 11.63 -9.76
N VAL A 173 -7.70 12.41 -10.24
CA VAL A 173 -7.86 13.22 -11.45
C VAL A 173 -7.22 12.47 -12.60
N TYR A 174 -8.03 12.18 -13.61
CA TYR A 174 -7.56 11.77 -14.92
C TYR A 174 -7.18 13.03 -15.70
N ARG A 175 -5.90 13.22 -16.04
CA ARG A 175 -5.48 14.35 -16.86
C ARG A 175 -5.48 13.91 -18.32
N PHE A 176 -6.56 14.19 -19.02
CA PHE A 176 -6.54 14.29 -20.48
C PHE A 176 -6.62 15.78 -20.82
N GLU A 177 -5.49 16.36 -21.19
CA GLU A 177 -5.44 17.54 -22.06
C GLU A 177 -4.71 17.13 -23.35
#